data_AF-A0A1J4KYB5-F1
#
_entry.id   AF-A0A1J4KYB5-F1
#
_cell.length_a   1.000
_cell.length_b   1.000
_cell.length_c   1.000
_cell.angle_alpha   90.00
_cell.angle_beta   90.00
_cell.angle_gamma   90.00
#
_symmetry.space_group_name_H-M   'P 1'
#
loop_
_entity.id
_entity.type
_entity.pdbx_description
1 polymer ?
#
loop_
_entity_poly.entity_id
_entity_poly.type
_entity_poly.pdbx_seq_one_letter_code
_entity_poly.pdbx_strand_id
1 'polypeptide(L)'
;MNQEVVKDAILNILNVNGDISQLIEQHKVNLNMLFAKFQKDQEESQKIREELNQLREQHRAAIEKENEEHRRNMEELRESFKQEAANITFSNILPPRSATSQSDSNKLQQSSDTQNIPQSVVSSYDKYENSIIPEDTFDLEKIYSTFHEIHETMDKLPPLSKDPSNYQMLLVVNRKQLNIFGKAIQAMTQTILKEHNKYSKMLTDVNDRYYDLYSELIKESSGKINQS
;
A
#
# COMPACT_ATOMS: atom_id res chain seq x y z
N MET A 1 38.83 66.32 -28.38
CA MET A 1 38.94 65.20 -27.44
C MET A 1 37.61 64.52 -27.09
N ASN A 2 36.43 65.03 -27.49
CA ASN A 2 35.13 64.44 -27.10
C ASN A 2 34.50 63.45 -28.11
N GLN A 3 34.96 63.37 -29.36
CA GLN A 3 34.29 62.50 -30.36
C GLN A 3 34.70 61.02 -30.28
N GLU A 4 35.92 60.70 -29.87
CA GLU A 4 36.37 59.31 -29.68
C GLU A 4 35.69 58.64 -28.49
N VAL A 5 35.63 59.33 -27.34
CA VAL A 5 34.97 58.82 -26.13
C VAL A 5 33.49 58.52 -26.36
N VAL A 6 32.80 59.35 -27.16
CA VAL A 6 31.39 59.14 -27.53
C VAL A 6 31.24 57.96 -28.49
N LYS A 7 32.15 57.77 -29.45
CA LYS A 7 32.14 56.60 -30.34
C LYS A 7 32.36 55.29 -29.57
N ASP A 8 33.30 55.26 -28.64
CA ASP A 8 33.58 54.08 -27.83
C ASP A 8 32.40 53.72 -26.91
N ALA A 9 31.74 54.74 -26.34
CA ALA A 9 30.52 54.54 -25.56
C ALA A 9 29.37 53.96 -26.40
N ILE A 10 29.17 54.47 -27.63
CA ILE A 10 28.14 53.95 -28.55
C ILE A 10 28.46 52.51 -28.98
N LEU A 11 29.74 52.20 -29.25
CA LEU A 11 30.18 50.86 -29.64
C LEU A 11 29.95 49.84 -28.51
N ASN A 12 30.25 50.21 -27.26
CA ASN A 12 29.99 49.38 -26.10
C ASN A 12 28.49 49.15 -25.86
N ILE A 13 27.65 50.18 -26.01
CA ILE A 13 26.19 50.02 -25.88
C ILE A 13 25.64 49.08 -26.96
N LEU A 14 26.12 49.19 -28.20
CA LEU A 14 25.73 48.31 -29.30
C LEU A 14 26.14 46.86 -29.05
N ASN A 15 27.36 46.64 -28.55
CA ASN A 15 27.85 45.30 -28.19
C ASN A 15 27.01 44.68 -27.06
N VAL A 16 26.76 45.44 -25.98
CA VAL A 16 25.94 44.96 -24.85
C VAL A 16 24.50 44.64 -25.29
N ASN A 17 23.91 45.46 -26.16
CA ASN A 17 22.58 45.17 -26.71
C ASN A 17 22.57 43.93 -27.61
N GLY A 18 23.66 43.68 -28.36
CA GLY A 18 23.87 42.46 -29.13
C GLY A 18 23.92 41.22 -28.25
N ASP A 19 24.71 41.27 -27.18
CA ASP A 19 24.88 40.17 -26.22
C ASP A 19 23.57 39.85 -25.47
N ILE A 20 22.83 40.89 -25.05
CA ILE A 20 21.51 40.73 -24.42
C ILE A 20 20.51 40.08 -25.38
N SER A 21 20.52 40.50 -26.65
CA SER A 21 19.61 39.93 -27.66
C SER A 21 19.89 38.45 -27.92
N GLN A 22 21.17 38.06 -27.97
CA GLN A 22 21.57 36.65 -28.09
C GLN A 22 21.15 35.83 -26.87
N LEU A 23 21.32 36.38 -25.67
CA LEU A 23 20.91 35.72 -24.44
C LEU A 23 19.39 35.50 -24.38
N ILE A 24 18.59 36.49 -24.79
CA ILE A 24 17.13 36.37 -24.86
C ILE A 24 16.71 35.27 -25.84
N GLU A 25 17.34 35.19 -27.02
CA GLU A 25 17.02 34.14 -27.99
C GLU A 25 17.41 32.74 -27.50
N GLN A 26 18.59 32.59 -26.87
CA GLN A 26 18.96 31.33 -26.23
C GLN A 26 17.96 30.92 -25.14
N HIS A 27 17.49 31.89 -24.35
CA HIS A 27 16.53 31.62 -23.29
C HIS A 27 15.16 31.21 -23.84
N LYS A 28 14.69 31.82 -24.94
CA LYS A 28 13.46 31.41 -25.64
C LYS A 28 13.56 29.99 -26.18
N VAL A 29 14.70 29.65 -26.82
CA VAL A 29 14.93 28.30 -27.35
C VAL A 29 14.91 27.26 -26.22
N ASN A 30 15.59 27.54 -25.10
CA ASN A 30 15.58 26.67 -23.94
C ASN A 30 14.18 26.50 -23.33
N LEU A 31 13.42 27.59 -23.24
CA LEU A 31 12.05 27.55 -22.71
C LEU A 31 11.13 26.68 -23.59
N ASN A 32 11.23 26.85 -24.91
CA ASN A 32 10.46 26.07 -25.88
C ASN A 32 10.83 24.58 -25.84
N MET A 33 12.12 24.27 -25.68
CA MET A 33 12.60 22.88 -25.56
C MET A 33 12.08 22.24 -24.26
N LEU A 34 12.11 22.99 -23.14
CA LEU A 34 11.59 22.52 -21.86
C LEU A 34 10.08 22.27 -21.94
N PHE A 35 9.33 23.16 -22.59
CA PHE A 35 7.89 23.01 -22.78
C PHE A 35 7.54 21.80 -23.65
N ALA A 36 8.27 21.59 -24.74
CA ALA A 36 8.08 20.42 -25.61
C ALA A 36 8.38 19.10 -24.86
N LYS A 37 9.43 19.08 -24.04
CA LYS A 37 9.74 17.93 -23.18
C LYS A 37 8.62 17.66 -22.17
N PHE A 38 8.12 18.71 -21.50
CA PHE A 38 7.03 18.59 -20.54
C PHE A 38 5.75 18.02 -21.17
N GLN A 39 5.37 18.49 -22.38
CA GLN A 39 4.22 17.93 -23.10
C GLN A 39 4.42 16.45 -23.40
N LYS A 40 5.60 16.06 -23.89
CA LYS A 40 5.90 14.66 -24.18
C LYS A 40 5.84 13.78 -22.92
N ASP A 41 6.43 14.23 -21.81
CA ASP A 41 6.40 13.51 -20.54
C ASP A 41 4.95 13.37 -20.01
N GLN A 42 4.10 14.38 -20.24
CA GLN A 42 2.68 14.33 -19.88
C GLN A 42 1.92 13.29 -20.72
N GLU A 43 2.14 13.25 -22.03
CA GLU A 43 1.53 12.25 -22.92
C GLU A 43 1.97 10.82 -22.58
N GLU A 44 3.26 10.61 -22.30
CA GLU A 44 3.77 9.31 -21.85
C GLU A 44 3.15 8.90 -20.50
N SER A 45 3.02 9.84 -19.56
CA SER A 45 2.36 9.56 -18.28
C SER A 45 0.89 9.17 -18.43
N GLN A 46 0.17 9.78 -19.38
CA GLN A 46 -1.21 9.40 -19.68
C GLN A 46 -1.30 7.98 -20.25
N LYS A 47 -0.42 7.62 -21.19
CA LYS A 47 -0.36 6.25 -21.75
C LYS A 47 -0.11 5.21 -20.66
N ILE A 48 0.85 5.46 -19.77
CA ILE A 48 1.16 4.54 -18.66
C ILE A 48 -0.07 4.36 -17.73
N ARG A 49 -0.83 5.43 -17.48
CA ARG A 49 -2.06 5.34 -16.67
C ARG A 49 -3.14 4.51 -17.36
N GLU A 50 -3.29 4.66 -18.67
CA GLU A 50 -4.25 3.86 -19.44
C GLU A 50 -3.87 2.38 -19.44
N GLU A 51 -2.60 2.04 -19.68
CA GLU A 51 -2.09 0.66 -19.61
C GLU A 51 -2.31 0.05 -18.23
N LEU A 52 -2.01 0.79 -17.15
CA LEU A 52 -2.23 0.33 -15.79
C LEU A 52 -3.72 0.05 -15.49
N ASN A 53 -4.61 0.91 -16.00
CA ASN A 53 -6.05 0.73 -15.83
C ASN A 53 -6.56 -0.50 -16.60
N GLN A 54 -6.06 -0.73 -17.82
CA GLN A 54 -6.40 -1.93 -18.59
C GLN A 54 -5.94 -3.21 -17.86
N LEU A 55 -4.73 -3.20 -17.31
CA LEU A 55 -4.20 -4.34 -16.56
C LEU A 55 -5.03 -4.62 -15.28
N ARG A 56 -5.44 -3.57 -14.57
CA ARG A 56 -6.32 -3.69 -13.39
C ARG A 56 -7.66 -4.32 -13.75
N GLU A 57 -8.26 -3.90 -14.87
CA GLU A 57 -9.55 -4.44 -15.31
C GLU A 57 -9.42 -5.91 -15.72
N GLN A 58 -8.35 -6.28 -16.42
CA GLN A 58 -8.05 -7.69 -16.76
C GLN A 58 -7.89 -8.55 -15.50
N HIS A 59 -7.15 -8.06 -14.50
CA HIS A 59 -6.95 -8.79 -13.25
C HIS A 59 -8.26 -8.93 -12.46
N ARG A 60 -9.09 -7.88 -12.45
CA ARG A 60 -10.40 -7.93 -11.81
C ARG A 60 -11.32 -8.96 -12.46
N ALA A 61 -11.38 -8.97 -13.79
CA ALA A 61 -12.15 -9.95 -14.55
C ALA A 61 -11.65 -11.39 -14.32
N ALA A 62 -10.34 -11.59 -14.20
CA ALA A 62 -9.75 -12.89 -13.89
C ALA A 62 -10.17 -13.41 -12.50
N ILE A 63 -10.08 -12.56 -11.47
CA ILE A 63 -10.53 -12.90 -10.11
C ILE A 63 -12.03 -13.23 -10.10
N GLU A 64 -12.84 -12.44 -10.79
CA GLU A 64 -14.28 -12.65 -10.82
C GLU A 64 -14.64 -13.98 -11.49
N LYS A 65 -13.94 -14.34 -12.57
CA LYS A 65 -14.08 -15.63 -13.24
C LYS A 65 -13.69 -16.80 -12.31
N GLU A 66 -12.58 -16.69 -11.61
CA GLU A 66 -12.11 -17.72 -10.67
C GLU A 66 -13.08 -17.90 -9.48
N ASN A 67 -13.56 -16.80 -8.91
CA ASN A 67 -14.57 -16.84 -7.84
C ASN A 67 -15.86 -17.51 -8.29
N GLU A 68 -16.31 -17.22 -9.52
CA GLU A 68 -17.51 -17.84 -10.07
C GLU A 68 -17.33 -19.34 -10.32
N GLU A 69 -16.14 -19.77 -10.76
CA GLU A 69 -15.79 -21.18 -10.89
C GLU A 69 -15.77 -21.88 -9.54
N HIS A 70 -15.15 -21.29 -8.52
CA HIS A 70 -15.18 -21.81 -7.15
C HIS A 70 -16.61 -21.92 -6.60
N ARG A 71 -17.46 -20.92 -6.86
CA ARG A 71 -18.86 -20.94 -6.44
C ARG A 71 -19.63 -22.10 -7.07
N ARG A 72 -19.45 -22.35 -8.37
CA ARG A 72 -20.06 -23.49 -9.06
C ARG A 72 -19.57 -24.82 -8.49
N ASN A 73 -18.26 -24.98 -8.32
CA ASN A 73 -17.67 -26.20 -7.77
C ASN A 73 -18.21 -26.50 -6.36
N MET A 74 -18.37 -25.46 -5.52
CA MET A 74 -18.95 -25.60 -4.19
C MET A 74 -20.43 -26.01 -4.22
N GLU A 75 -21.20 -25.49 -5.18
CA GLU A 75 -22.60 -25.85 -5.33
C GLU A 75 -22.77 -27.27 -5.87
N GLU A 76 -21.94 -27.71 -6.81
CA GLU A 76 -21.89 -29.09 -7.29
C GLU A 76 -21.57 -30.08 -6.15
N LEU A 77 -20.58 -29.75 -5.31
CA LEU A 77 -20.24 -30.51 -4.09
C LEU A 77 -21.42 -30.57 -3.11
N ARG A 78 -22.15 -29.47 -2.91
CA ARG A 78 -23.33 -29.47 -2.04
C ARG A 78 -24.42 -30.39 -2.57
N GLU A 79 -24.68 -30.35 -3.87
CA GLU A 79 -25.68 -31.22 -4.50
C GLU A 79 -25.25 -32.70 -4.45
N SER A 80 -23.96 -33.01 -4.62
CA SER A 80 -23.47 -34.38 -4.47
C SER A 80 -23.66 -34.89 -3.03
N PHE A 81 -23.37 -34.06 -2.02
CA PHE A 81 -23.60 -34.43 -0.62
C PHE A 81 -25.09 -34.60 -0.29
N LYS A 82 -25.98 -33.76 -0.84
CA LYS A 82 -27.43 -33.94 -0.67
C LYS A 82 -27.92 -35.26 -1.28
N GLN A 83 -27.44 -35.61 -2.48
CA GLN A 83 -27.79 -36.87 -3.13
C GLN A 83 -27.26 -38.08 -2.35
N GLU A 84 -26.02 -38.01 -1.84
CA GLU A 84 -25.44 -39.07 -1.02
C GLU A 84 -26.22 -39.26 0.30
N ALA A 85 -26.57 -38.17 0.98
CA ALA A 85 -27.40 -38.21 2.17
C ALA A 85 -28.81 -38.78 1.89
N ALA A 86 -29.42 -38.41 0.75
CA ALA A 86 -30.69 -38.98 0.32
C ALA A 86 -30.58 -40.50 0.09
N ASN A 87 -29.52 -40.96 -0.58
CA ASN A 87 -29.29 -42.38 -0.84
C ASN A 87 -29.06 -43.20 0.44
N ILE A 88 -28.34 -42.65 1.42
CA ILE A 88 -28.17 -43.28 2.73
C ILE A 88 -29.52 -43.39 3.45
N THR A 89 -30.36 -42.35 3.37
CA THR A 89 -31.69 -42.32 3.96
C THR A 89 -32.63 -43.35 3.32
N PHE A 90 -32.54 -43.58 2.00
CA PHE A 90 -33.29 -44.62 1.29
C PHE A 90 -32.78 -46.05 1.58
N SER A 91 -31.49 -46.23 1.90
CA SER A 91 -30.92 -47.54 2.22
C SER A 91 -31.22 -48.04 3.65
N ASN A 92 -31.75 -47.19 4.53
CA ASN A 92 -32.03 -47.48 5.94
C ASN A 92 -33.54 -47.63 6.25
N ILE A 93 -34.32 -48.23 5.36
CA ILE A 93 -35.71 -48.60 5.64
C ILE A 93 -35.73 -49.95 6.38
N LEU A 94 -35.61 -49.92 7.71
CA LEU A 94 -36.03 -51.00 8.62
C LEU A 94 -37.22 -50.51 9.48
N PRO A 95 -38.15 -51.41 9.88
CA PRO A 95 -39.50 -51.06 10.30
C PRO A 95 -39.56 -50.40 11.70
N PRO A 96 -40.67 -49.69 12.01
CA PRO A 96 -40.73 -48.77 13.13
C PRO A 96 -40.72 -49.53 14.46
N ARG A 97 -39.73 -49.25 15.30
CA ARG A 97 -39.72 -49.71 16.69
C ARG A 97 -40.24 -48.60 17.59
N SER A 98 -41.41 -48.86 18.13
CA SER A 98 -42.20 -48.04 19.03
C SER A 98 -41.50 -47.72 20.36
N ALA A 99 -41.60 -46.43 20.72
CA ALA A 99 -41.77 -45.86 22.05
C ALA A 99 -40.71 -46.13 23.14
N THR A 100 -39.93 -45.09 23.44
CA THR A 100 -39.91 -44.54 24.81
C THR A 100 -39.68 -43.03 24.77
N SER A 101 -40.62 -42.32 25.39
CA SER A 101 -40.78 -40.87 25.38
C SER A 101 -39.71 -40.13 26.17
N GLN A 102 -39.28 -38.98 25.66
CA GLN A 102 -39.15 -37.76 26.47
C GLN A 102 -39.52 -36.56 25.60
N SER A 103 -40.66 -35.97 25.95
CA SER A 103 -41.11 -34.62 25.61
C SER A 103 -40.03 -33.61 26.06
N ASP A 104 -39.76 -32.52 25.34
CA ASP A 104 -40.65 -31.35 25.35
C ASP A 104 -40.61 -30.52 24.07
N SER A 105 -41.75 -29.90 23.80
CA SER A 105 -42.12 -29.22 22.56
C SER A 105 -41.80 -27.73 22.57
N ASN A 106 -41.36 -27.25 21.40
CA ASN A 106 -41.74 -26.00 20.70
C ASN A 106 -41.89 -24.68 21.47
N LYS A 107 -41.10 -23.66 21.07
CA LYS A 107 -41.58 -22.56 20.19
C LYS A 107 -40.48 -21.62 19.71
N LEU A 108 -40.62 -21.21 18.44
CA LEU A 108 -39.83 -20.22 17.70
C LEU A 108 -39.75 -18.85 18.39
N GLN A 109 -38.59 -18.19 18.28
CA GLN A 109 -38.51 -16.76 17.99
C GLN A 109 -37.40 -16.49 16.97
N GLN A 110 -37.79 -15.89 15.85
CA GLN A 110 -36.92 -15.10 14.99
C GLN A 110 -36.34 -13.95 15.80
N SER A 111 -35.04 -13.72 15.70
CA SER A 111 -34.45 -12.41 15.95
C SER A 111 -33.31 -12.16 14.96
N SER A 112 -33.51 -11.08 14.23
CA SER A 112 -32.62 -10.37 13.33
C SER A 112 -31.27 -9.98 13.95
N ASP A 113 -30.32 -9.72 13.05
CA ASP A 113 -29.18 -8.83 13.19
C ASP A 113 -28.18 -9.08 14.33
N THR A 114 -27.00 -9.54 13.92
CA THR A 114 -25.70 -8.85 13.99
C THR A 114 -24.64 -9.93 14.18
N GLN A 115 -23.82 -10.17 13.15
CA GLN A 115 -22.67 -11.03 13.29
C GLN A 115 -21.72 -10.43 14.33
N ASN A 116 -21.58 -11.17 15.43
CA ASN A 116 -20.61 -10.93 16.48
C ASN A 116 -19.22 -11.22 15.89
N ILE A 117 -18.57 -10.19 15.35
CA ILE A 117 -17.15 -10.27 14.97
C ILE A 117 -16.35 -10.29 16.28
N PRO A 118 -15.49 -11.30 16.52
CA PRO A 118 -14.63 -11.31 17.71
C PRO A 118 -13.76 -10.05 17.74
N GLN A 119 -14.04 -9.18 18.70
CA GLN A 119 -13.41 -7.88 18.91
C GLN A 119 -12.02 -8.05 19.56
N SER A 120 -11.13 -8.80 18.90
CA SER A 120 -9.77 -9.09 19.37
C SER A 120 -8.67 -8.49 18.48
N VAL A 121 -9.01 -7.73 17.44
CA VAL A 121 -8.01 -7.15 16.51
C VAL A 121 -7.85 -5.63 16.66
N VAL A 122 -8.48 -5.02 17.66
CA VAL A 122 -8.42 -3.56 17.91
C VAL A 122 -7.79 -3.29 19.27
N SER A 123 -6.52 -3.68 19.45
CA SER A 123 -5.65 -3.12 20.50
C SER A 123 -4.22 -3.57 20.26
N SER A 124 -3.47 -2.85 19.43
CA SER A 124 -2.03 -3.12 19.28
C SER A 124 -1.17 -1.88 19.06
N TYR A 125 -1.77 -0.70 18.80
CA TYR A 125 -0.97 0.50 18.54
C TYR A 125 -0.28 1.05 19.80
N ASP A 126 -0.82 0.81 21.00
CA ASP A 126 -0.24 1.35 22.25
C ASP A 126 0.98 0.56 22.77
N LYS A 127 1.36 -0.55 22.12
CA LYS A 127 2.41 -1.44 22.64
C LYS A 127 3.82 -1.16 22.11
N TYR A 128 3.97 -0.19 21.20
CA TYR A 128 5.23 0.06 20.50
C TYR A 128 5.98 1.31 20.97
N GLU A 129 5.41 2.12 21.88
CA GLU A 129 6.04 3.37 22.34
C GLU A 129 7.37 3.16 23.09
N ASN A 130 7.66 1.95 23.59
CA ASN A 130 8.88 1.68 24.36
C ASN A 130 9.62 0.39 23.97
N SER A 131 9.33 -0.21 22.81
CA SER A 131 10.09 -1.37 22.37
C SER A 131 11.33 -0.89 21.60
N ILE A 132 12.49 -0.91 22.27
CA ILE A 132 13.79 -0.87 21.59
C ILE A 132 13.88 -2.19 20.81
N ILE A 133 13.34 -2.20 19.59
CA ILE A 133 13.49 -3.31 18.67
C ILE A 133 14.96 -3.32 18.25
N PRO A 134 15.67 -4.46 18.37
CA PRO A 134 17.06 -4.55 17.94
C PRO A 134 17.19 -4.04 16.50
N GLU A 135 18.24 -3.25 16.22
CA GLU A 135 18.69 -2.92 14.86
C GLU A 135 19.23 -4.21 14.21
N ASP A 136 18.35 -5.17 13.96
CA ASP A 136 18.64 -6.23 13.00
C ASP A 136 18.53 -5.55 11.64
N THR A 137 19.69 -5.13 11.11
CA THR A 137 19.80 -4.50 9.80
C THR A 137 19.06 -5.35 8.80
N PHE A 138 18.01 -4.79 8.20
CA PHE A 138 17.22 -5.44 7.18
C PHE A 138 18.12 -5.75 5.98
N ASP A 139 18.66 -6.98 5.95
CA ASP A 139 19.58 -7.44 4.92
C ASP A 139 18.79 -7.88 3.69
N LEU A 140 18.66 -6.92 2.78
CA LEU A 140 17.92 -7.05 1.54
C LEU A 140 18.50 -8.17 0.65
N GLU A 141 19.80 -8.39 0.68
CA GLU A 141 20.49 -9.41 -0.11
C GLU A 141 20.15 -10.83 0.39
N LYS A 142 20.06 -10.98 1.71
CA LYS A 142 19.61 -12.23 2.35
C LYS A 142 18.13 -12.54 2.08
N ILE A 143 17.31 -11.51 1.91
CA ILE A 143 15.89 -11.66 1.55
C ILE A 143 15.73 -12.07 0.08
N TYR A 144 16.47 -11.44 -0.83
CA TYR A 144 16.41 -11.79 -2.25
C TYR A 144 16.90 -13.22 -2.51
N SER A 145 17.98 -13.63 -1.86
CA SER A 145 18.48 -15.01 -1.93
C SER A 145 17.46 -16.02 -1.40
N THR A 146 16.86 -15.78 -0.22
CA THR A 146 15.80 -16.66 0.31
C THR A 146 14.53 -16.67 -0.54
N PHE A 147 14.19 -15.56 -1.19
CA PHE A 147 13.09 -15.50 -2.15
C PHE A 147 13.38 -16.35 -3.39
N HIS A 148 14.61 -16.30 -3.92
CA HIS A 148 15.04 -17.12 -5.05
C HIS A 148 15.00 -18.62 -4.71
N GLU A 149 15.46 -19.01 -3.52
CA GLU A 149 15.34 -20.39 -3.02
C GLU A 149 13.88 -20.86 -2.91
N ILE A 150 12.97 -19.98 -2.46
CA ILE A 150 11.54 -20.29 -2.39
C ILE A 150 10.98 -20.53 -3.79
N HIS A 151 11.34 -19.70 -4.75
CA HIS A 151 10.87 -19.84 -6.13
C HIS A 151 11.36 -21.15 -6.75
N GLU A 152 12.65 -21.46 -6.60
CA GLU A 152 13.26 -22.68 -7.14
C GLU A 152 12.70 -23.95 -6.50
N THR A 153 12.30 -23.89 -5.22
CA THR A 153 11.66 -25.01 -4.53
C THR A 153 10.17 -25.17 -4.88
N MET A 154 9.48 -24.07 -5.15
CA MET A 154 8.09 -24.08 -5.64
C MET A 154 7.99 -24.62 -7.06
N ASP A 155 8.93 -24.29 -7.95
CA ASP A 155 8.95 -24.78 -9.34
C ASP A 155 9.14 -26.30 -9.42
N LYS A 156 9.73 -26.91 -8.38
CA LYS A 156 9.93 -28.37 -8.27
C LYS A 156 8.70 -29.11 -7.73
N LEU A 157 7.70 -28.41 -7.19
CA LEU A 157 6.51 -29.02 -6.60
C LEU A 157 5.42 -29.22 -7.67
N PRO A 158 4.84 -30.44 -7.78
CA PRO A 158 3.68 -30.65 -8.64
C PRO A 158 2.47 -29.83 -8.18
N PRO A 159 1.65 -29.29 -9.08
CA PRO A 159 0.49 -28.47 -8.72
C PRO A 159 -0.57 -29.25 -7.93
N LEU A 160 -0.70 -30.56 -8.17
CA LEU A 160 -1.46 -31.48 -7.33
C LEU A 160 -0.58 -32.67 -6.99
N SER A 161 -0.18 -32.77 -5.73
CA SER A 161 0.54 -33.93 -5.20
C SER A 161 -0.17 -34.49 -3.98
N LYS A 162 -0.40 -35.81 -3.96
CA LYS A 162 -0.85 -36.55 -2.78
C LYS A 162 0.30 -37.11 -1.94
N ASP A 163 1.53 -36.90 -2.38
CA ASP A 163 2.72 -37.41 -1.68
C ASP A 163 3.00 -36.62 -0.40
N PRO A 164 3.15 -37.30 0.75
CA PRO A 164 3.47 -36.66 2.03
C PRO A 164 4.78 -35.86 2.01
N SER A 165 5.75 -36.25 1.16
CA SER A 165 7.02 -35.55 1.01
C SER A 165 6.87 -34.16 0.37
N ASN A 166 6.02 -34.05 -0.66
CA ASN A 166 5.72 -32.78 -1.32
C ASN A 166 4.94 -31.84 -0.39
N TYR A 167 4.05 -32.38 0.44
CA TYR A 167 3.36 -31.62 1.48
C TYR A 167 4.33 -31.07 2.55
N GLN A 168 5.28 -31.89 3.00
CA GLN A 168 6.30 -31.44 3.95
C GLN A 168 7.17 -30.32 3.36
N MET A 169 7.52 -30.42 2.08
CA MET A 169 8.29 -29.40 1.38
C MET A 169 7.49 -28.09 1.23
N LEU A 170 6.19 -28.18 0.93
CA LEU A 170 5.29 -27.02 0.91
C LEU A 170 5.19 -26.32 2.29
N LEU A 171 5.11 -27.08 3.38
CA LEU A 171 5.12 -26.51 4.74
C LEU A 171 6.43 -25.76 5.04
N VAL A 172 7.56 -26.29 4.59
CA VAL A 172 8.86 -25.62 4.73
C VAL A 172 8.89 -24.32 3.93
N VAL A 173 8.38 -24.34 2.69
CA VAL A 173 8.26 -23.15 1.85
C VAL A 173 7.36 -22.09 2.51
N ASN A 174 6.17 -22.48 2.96
CA ASN A 174 5.24 -21.57 3.64
C ASN A 174 5.86 -20.95 4.90
N ARG A 175 6.63 -21.74 5.66
CA ARG A 175 7.36 -21.23 6.84
C ARG A 175 8.44 -20.22 6.45
N LYS A 176 9.18 -20.45 5.36
CA LYS A 176 10.17 -19.50 4.85
C LYS A 176 9.50 -18.21 4.37
N GLN A 177 8.40 -18.31 3.62
CA GLN A 177 7.60 -17.15 3.17
C GLN A 177 7.10 -16.31 4.34
N LEU A 178 6.51 -16.95 5.36
CA LEU A 178 6.01 -16.27 6.55
C LEU A 178 7.13 -15.50 7.29
N ASN A 179 8.34 -16.07 7.36
CA ASN A 179 9.49 -15.41 7.97
C ASN A 179 9.92 -14.17 7.18
N ILE A 180 9.97 -14.25 5.84
CA ILE A 180 10.28 -13.10 4.98
C ILE A 180 9.24 -11.99 5.17
N PHE A 181 7.95 -12.33 5.13
CA PHE A 181 6.89 -11.35 5.37
C PHE A 181 6.99 -10.72 6.76
N GLY A 182 7.27 -11.51 7.80
CA GLY A 182 7.48 -11.01 9.15
C GLY A 182 8.61 -9.98 9.22
N LYS A 183 9.76 -10.26 8.61
CA LYS A 183 10.90 -9.33 8.55
C LYS A 183 10.59 -8.07 7.74
N ALA A 184 9.89 -8.20 6.61
CA ALA A 184 9.46 -7.05 5.81
C ALA A 184 8.52 -6.14 6.59
N ILE A 185 7.54 -6.71 7.30
CA ILE A 185 6.62 -5.96 8.16
C ILE A 185 7.37 -5.24 9.28
N GLN A 186 8.34 -5.90 9.92
CA GLN A 186 9.17 -5.27 10.96
C GLN A 186 9.95 -4.07 10.41
N ALA A 187 10.60 -4.22 9.26
CA ALA A 187 11.37 -3.13 8.63
C ALA A 187 10.48 -1.96 8.18
N MET A 188 9.31 -2.24 7.61
CA MET A 188 8.33 -1.21 7.28
C MET A 188 7.84 -0.49 8.52
N THR A 189 7.54 -1.22 9.59
CA THR A 189 7.08 -0.64 10.87
C THR A 189 8.15 0.28 11.47
N GLN A 190 9.42 -0.15 11.47
CA GLN A 190 10.55 0.70 11.91
C GLN A 190 10.69 1.96 11.06
N THR A 191 10.54 1.85 9.74
CA THR A 191 10.60 2.99 8.82
C THR A 191 9.48 3.99 9.08
N ILE A 192 8.24 3.49 9.24
CA ILE A 192 7.07 4.31 9.56
C ILE A 192 7.26 5.01 10.90
N LEU A 193 7.72 4.30 11.94
CA LEU A 193 8.00 4.90 13.25
C LEU A 193 9.08 5.99 13.15
N LYS A 194 10.14 5.76 12.39
CA LYS A 194 11.22 6.74 12.19
C LYS A 194 10.72 8.01 11.50
N GLU A 195 9.98 7.87 10.39
CA GLU A 195 9.42 9.04 9.71
C GLU A 195 8.33 9.72 10.55
N HIS A 196 7.48 8.96 11.25
CA HIS A 196 6.50 9.52 12.18
C HIS A 196 7.16 10.37 13.26
N ASN A 197 8.21 9.87 13.91
CA ASN A 197 8.95 10.62 14.93
C ASN A 197 9.60 11.90 14.36
N LYS A 198 10.12 11.82 13.13
CA LYS A 198 10.70 12.97 12.42
C LYS A 198 9.64 14.03 12.10
N TYR A 199 8.48 13.64 11.57
CA TYR A 199 7.38 14.57 11.29
C TYR A 199 6.78 15.14 12.57
N SER A 200 6.61 14.32 13.61
CA SER A 200 6.14 14.76 14.92
C SER A 200 7.06 15.84 15.48
N LYS A 201 8.38 15.61 15.44
CA LYS A 201 9.37 16.61 15.88
C LYS A 201 9.29 17.89 15.05
N MET A 202 9.19 17.78 13.73
CA MET A 202 9.05 18.95 12.85
C MET A 202 7.77 19.75 13.15
N LEU A 203 6.67 19.06 13.47
CA LEU A 203 5.41 19.70 13.83
C LEU A 203 5.52 20.43 15.16
N THR A 204 6.17 19.81 16.16
CA THR A 204 6.48 20.46 17.43
C THR A 204 7.34 21.70 17.22
N ASP A 205 8.41 21.61 16.44
CA ASP A 205 9.31 22.74 16.15
C ASP A 205 8.56 23.91 15.44
N VAL A 206 7.64 23.61 14.52
CA VAL A 206 6.80 24.64 13.86
C VAL A 206 5.83 25.26 14.85
N ASN A 207 5.20 24.45 15.69
CA ASN A 207 4.25 24.91 16.69
C ASN A 207 4.94 25.83 17.72
N ASP A 208 6.12 25.45 18.20
CA ASP A 208 6.93 26.25 19.13
C ASP A 208 7.32 27.59 18.51
N ARG A 209 7.79 27.60 17.24
CA ARG A 209 8.07 28.85 16.50
C ARG A 209 6.84 29.73 16.32
N TYR A 210 5.67 29.13 16.10
CA TYR A 210 4.42 29.87 15.99
C TYR A 210 4.05 30.52 17.33
N TYR A 211 4.20 29.81 18.44
CA TYR A 211 4.02 30.37 19.79
C TYR A 211 4.99 31.50 20.09
N ASP A 212 6.26 31.38 19.68
CA ASP A 212 7.26 32.43 19.86
C ASP A 212 6.88 33.70 19.09
N LEU A 213 6.52 33.57 17.81
CA LEU A 213 6.07 34.70 16.97
C LEU A 213 4.81 35.37 17.54
N TYR A 214 3.85 34.58 18.00
CA TYR A 214 2.63 35.09 18.61
C TYR A 214 2.92 35.83 19.93
N SER A 215 3.82 35.28 20.74
CA SER A 215 4.25 35.90 22.00
C SER A 215 5.03 37.20 21.76
N GLU A 216 5.82 37.27 20.70
CA GLU A 216 6.56 38.46 20.28
C GLU A 216 5.61 39.57 19.80
N LEU A 217 4.61 39.24 18.97
CA LEU A 217 3.55 40.17 18.53
C LEU A 217 2.73 40.73 19.71
N ILE A 218 2.40 39.89 20.70
CA ILE A 218 1.72 40.36 21.91
C ILE A 218 2.61 41.33 22.69
N LYS A 219 3.91 41.06 22.83
CA LYS A 219 4.84 41.98 23.51
C LYS A 219 4.99 43.31 22.76
N GLU A 220 5.11 43.30 21.44
CA GLU A 220 5.20 44.53 20.64
C GLU A 220 3.92 45.38 20.72
N SER A 221 2.75 44.75 20.65
CA SER A 221 1.46 45.44 20.78
C SER A 221 1.24 46.01 22.20
N SER A 222 1.71 45.32 23.23
CA SER A 222 1.65 45.78 24.63
C SER A 222 2.65 46.91 24.92
N GLY A 223 3.81 46.91 24.26
CA GLY A 223 4.85 47.93 24.40
C GLY A 223 4.47 49.29 23.79
N LYS A 224 3.64 49.30 22.73
CA LYS A 224 3.15 50.53 22.10
C LYS A 224 2.07 51.26 22.90
N ILE A 225 1.35 50.59 23.80
CA ILE A 225 0.31 51.21 24.64
C ILE A 225 0.92 52.03 25.79
N ASN A 226 2.15 51.75 26.21
CA ASN A 226 2.82 52.47 27.30
C ASN A 226 3.72 53.64 26.83
N GLN A 227 3.66 54.01 25.54
CA GLN A 227 4.43 55.12 24.96
C GLN A 227 3.56 56.18 24.26
N SER A 228 2.23 56.16 24.46
CA SER A 228 1.31 57.26 24.12
C SER A 228 0.65 57.79 25.38
#